data_AF-A0A7J3I205-F1
#
_entry.id   AF-A0A7J3I205-F1
#
_cell.length_a   1.000
_cell.length_b   1.000
_cell.length_c   1.000
_cell.angle_alpha   90.00
_cell.angle_beta   90.00
_cell.angle_gamma   90.00
#
_symmetry.space_group_name_H-M   'P 1'
#
loop_
_entity.id
_entity.type
_entity.pdbx_description
1 polymer ?
#
loop_
_entity_poly.entity_id
_entity_poly.type
_entity_poly.pdbx_seq_one_letter_code
_entity_poly.pdbx_strand_id
1 'polypeptide(L)'
;MKKKIEYKSLNVHSLKDFKDIQTEIIRLDIDSSLLPLWEDDWRKAQTAIIESFGYLLKKTIIRQSGHPLPWKEGEKPAKGKGYHVWHHILVPHQLDDLEKLKLQFLLGSDPGRCWINYLRIKRGINNWDKIFGYVLWRRPLPEQCQKCSLRVNLEKIAEEEEVVPDEGQP
;
A
#
# COMPACT_ATOMS: atom_id res chain seq x y z
N MET A 1 20.85 -21.26 -21.18
CA MET A 1 21.72 -21.14 -19.98
C MET A 1 21.02 -20.24 -18.96
N LYS A 2 20.65 -20.76 -17.78
CA LYS A 2 20.13 -19.93 -16.68
C LYS A 2 21.32 -19.30 -15.96
N LYS A 3 21.51 -17.98 -16.05
CA LYS A 3 22.53 -17.27 -15.25
C LYS A 3 22.14 -17.41 -13.78
N LYS A 4 23.01 -18.01 -12.98
CA LYS A 4 22.88 -18.09 -11.52
C LYS A 4 23.14 -16.67 -11.00
N ILE A 5 22.11 -16.02 -10.48
CA ILE A 5 22.24 -14.70 -9.86
C ILE A 5 22.71 -14.96 -8.42
N GLU A 6 23.97 -14.66 -8.13
CA GLU A 6 24.48 -14.65 -6.76
C GLU A 6 24.05 -13.35 -6.08
N TYR A 7 23.15 -13.46 -5.10
CA TYR A 7 22.82 -12.36 -4.21
C TYR A 7 23.88 -12.34 -3.11
N LYS A 8 24.88 -11.47 -3.24
CA LYS A 8 25.71 -11.09 -2.09
C LYS A 8 24.80 -10.36 -1.11
N SER A 9 24.53 -10.99 0.03
CA SER A 9 23.83 -10.33 1.14
C SER A 9 24.56 -9.02 1.49
N LEU A 10 23.94 -7.90 1.15
CA LEU A 10 24.42 -6.59 1.55
C LEU A 10 24.13 -6.45 3.04
N ASN A 11 25.18 -6.24 3.82
CA ASN A 11 25.07 -6.02 5.25
C ASN A 11 24.37 -4.66 5.45
N VAL A 12 23.19 -4.65 6.07
CA VAL A 12 22.31 -3.48 6.24
C VAL A 12 23.03 -2.30 6.94
N HIS A 13 24.16 -2.57 7.60
CA HIS A 13 25.01 -1.59 8.27
C HIS A 13 25.78 -0.62 7.37
N SER A 14 25.80 -0.79 6.03
CA SER A 14 26.62 0.04 5.13
C SER A 14 25.87 1.17 4.40
N LEU A 15 24.59 1.45 4.71
CA LEU A 15 23.90 2.60 4.09
C LEU A 15 24.61 3.93 4.38
N LYS A 16 25.37 4.02 5.48
CA LYS A 16 26.20 5.19 5.83
C LYS A 16 27.37 5.43 4.87
N ASP A 17 27.77 4.43 4.09
CA ASP A 17 28.92 4.51 3.18
C ASP A 17 28.51 5.04 1.80
N PHE A 18 27.21 5.14 1.52
CA PHE A 18 26.72 5.70 0.27
C PHE A 18 26.67 7.23 0.38
N LYS A 19 27.43 7.91 -0.48
CA LYS A 19 27.43 9.38 -0.58
C LYS A 19 26.06 9.95 -0.96
N ASP A 20 25.26 9.19 -1.71
CA ASP A 20 24.03 9.68 -2.35
C ASP A 20 22.81 8.83 -1.97
N ILE A 21 22.39 8.92 -0.70
CA ILE A 21 21.13 8.30 -0.26
C ILE A 21 19.95 9.10 -0.82
N GLN A 22 19.06 8.42 -1.53
CA GLN A 22 17.80 8.97 -2.03
C GLN A 22 16.63 8.51 -1.15
N THR A 23 15.60 9.35 -1.05
CA THR A 23 14.32 8.98 -0.42
C THR A 23 13.31 8.66 -1.50
N GLU A 24 12.76 7.45 -1.48
CA GLU A 24 11.71 7.00 -2.39
C GLU A 24 10.43 6.69 -1.61
N ILE A 25 9.28 6.78 -2.29
CA ILE A 25 7.98 6.50 -1.69
C ILE A 25 7.32 5.36 -2.47
N ILE A 26 7.19 4.20 -1.83
CA ILE A 26 6.45 3.06 -2.38
C ILE A 26 5.02 3.12 -1.86
N ARG A 27 4.07 3.14 -2.79
CA ARG A 27 2.65 3.28 -2.51
C ARG A 27 1.95 1.94 -2.70
N LEU A 28 1.25 1.47 -1.69
CA LEU A 28 0.52 0.20 -1.71
C LEU A 28 -0.96 0.46 -1.51
N ASP A 29 -1.78 -0.34 -2.18
CA ASP A 29 -3.19 -0.44 -1.84
C ASP A 29 -3.48 -1.84 -1.35
N ILE A 30 -4.01 -1.90 -0.14
CA ILE A 30 -4.28 -3.10 0.61
C ILE A 30 -5.79 -3.22 0.70
N ASP A 31 -6.36 -4.04 -0.17
CA ASP A 31 -7.79 -4.34 -0.20
C ASP A 31 -8.16 -5.38 0.89
N SER A 32 -7.79 -5.10 2.14
CA SER A 32 -8.07 -5.97 3.28
C SER A 32 -8.44 -5.18 4.54
N SER A 33 -9.54 -5.59 5.18
CA SER A 33 -9.97 -5.11 6.50
C SER A 33 -9.18 -5.73 7.65
N LEU A 34 -8.31 -6.71 7.39
CA LEU A 34 -7.55 -7.42 8.43
C LEU A 34 -6.29 -6.66 8.88
N LEU A 35 -5.88 -5.62 8.14
CA LEU A 35 -4.66 -4.89 8.43
C LEU A 35 -4.58 -4.35 9.88
N PRO A 36 -5.64 -3.77 10.48
CA PRO A 36 -5.58 -3.31 11.87
C PRO A 36 -5.35 -4.43 12.89
N LEU A 37 -5.86 -5.65 12.61
CA LEU A 37 -5.70 -6.79 13.52
C LEU A 37 -4.25 -7.24 13.60
N TRP A 38 -3.50 -7.11 12.50
CA TRP A 38 -2.13 -7.61 12.37
C TRP A 38 -1.15 -6.52 11.93
N GLU A 39 -1.41 -5.26 12.29
CA GLU A 39 -0.64 -4.12 11.76
C GLU A 39 0.85 -4.25 12.10
N ASP A 40 1.17 -4.64 13.33
CA ASP A 40 2.56 -4.76 13.79
C ASP A 40 3.32 -5.88 13.07
N ASP A 41 2.73 -7.06 12.93
CA ASP A 41 3.37 -8.17 12.23
C ASP A 41 3.47 -7.91 10.74
N TRP A 42 2.46 -7.26 10.16
CA TRP A 42 2.51 -6.77 8.80
C TRP A 42 3.67 -5.77 8.62
N ARG A 43 3.83 -4.79 9.52
CA ARG A 43 4.95 -3.83 9.49
C ARG A 43 6.31 -4.52 9.60
N LYS A 44 6.45 -5.51 10.49
CA LYS A 44 7.69 -6.31 10.60
C LYS A 44 7.99 -7.05 9.30
N ALA A 45 6.99 -7.67 8.69
CA ALA A 45 7.14 -8.38 7.41
C ALA A 45 7.56 -7.41 6.29
N GLN A 46 6.92 -6.25 6.16
CA GLN A 46 7.30 -5.24 5.16
C GLN A 46 8.74 -4.74 5.39
N THR A 47 9.12 -4.49 6.64
CA THR A 47 10.48 -4.07 7.01
C THR A 47 11.50 -5.11 6.57
N ALA A 48 11.28 -6.38 6.90
CA ALA A 48 12.18 -7.47 6.54
C ALA A 48 12.32 -7.63 5.01
N ILE A 49 11.23 -7.49 4.25
CA ILE A 49 11.27 -7.52 2.78
C ILE A 49 12.12 -6.36 2.26
N ILE A 50 11.88 -5.12 2.72
CA ILE A 50 12.62 -3.93 2.28
C ILE A 50 14.12 -4.05 2.60
N GLU A 51 14.46 -4.48 3.82
CA GLU A 51 15.85 -4.68 4.24
C GLU A 51 16.55 -5.79 3.46
N SER A 52 15.81 -6.83 3.02
CA SER A 52 16.37 -7.88 2.16
C SER A 52 16.84 -7.37 0.79
N PHE A 53 16.34 -6.21 0.35
CA PHE A 53 16.82 -5.51 -0.86
C PHE A 53 18.00 -4.57 -0.57
N GLY A 54 18.47 -4.49 0.67
CA GLY A 54 19.52 -3.54 1.09
C GLY A 54 19.01 -2.10 1.22
N TYR A 55 17.70 -1.92 1.39
CA TYR A 55 17.06 -0.62 1.58
C TYR A 55 16.69 -0.42 3.06
N LEU A 56 16.45 0.81 3.49
CA LEU A 56 15.99 1.09 4.86
C LEU A 56 14.58 1.66 4.85
N LEU A 57 13.68 1.07 5.62
CA LEU A 57 12.36 1.62 5.85
C LEU A 57 12.44 2.75 6.90
N LYS A 58 12.20 3.99 6.47
CA LYS A 58 12.25 5.17 7.35
C LYS A 58 10.92 5.42 8.06
N LYS A 59 9.82 5.33 7.31
CA LYS A 59 8.49 5.65 7.80
C LYS A 59 7.43 4.93 6.98
N THR A 60 6.40 4.45 7.66
CA THR A 60 5.21 3.88 7.01
C THR A 60 3.99 4.68 7.44
N ILE A 61 3.28 5.23 6.48
CA ILE A 61 2.02 5.95 6.69
C ILE A 61 0.90 5.05 6.20
N ILE A 62 -0.05 4.70 7.07
CA ILE A 62 -1.22 3.88 6.73
C ILE A 62 -2.47 4.76 6.87
N ARG A 63 -3.36 4.70 5.88
CA ARG A 63 -4.65 5.40 5.89
C ARG A 63 -5.73 4.50 5.31
N GLN A 64 -6.91 4.52 5.91
CA GLN A 64 -8.07 3.83 5.35
C GLN A 64 -8.42 4.46 3.99
N SER A 65 -8.78 3.62 3.02
CA SER A 65 -9.30 4.07 1.75
C SER A 65 -10.60 4.86 1.97
N GLY A 66 -10.96 5.75 1.06
CA GLY A 66 -12.18 6.55 1.19
C GLY A 66 -12.02 7.93 1.82
N HIS A 67 -10.90 8.22 2.51
CA HIS A 67 -10.57 9.60 2.88
C HIS A 67 -10.31 10.47 1.62
N PRO A 68 -10.87 11.69 1.54
CA PRO A 68 -10.64 12.61 0.43
C PRO A 68 -9.18 13.09 0.35
N LEU A 69 -8.69 13.25 -0.89
CA LEU A 69 -7.40 13.88 -1.22
C LEU A 69 -7.69 15.24 -1.89
N PRO A 70 -7.07 16.36 -1.47
CA PRO A 70 -6.10 16.48 -0.40
C PRO A 70 -6.80 16.39 0.96
N TRP A 71 -6.06 15.91 1.95
CA TRP A 71 -6.56 15.77 3.31
C TRP A 71 -7.01 17.13 3.85
N LYS A 72 -8.24 17.20 4.35
CA LYS A 72 -8.66 18.29 5.22
C LYS A 72 -8.84 17.77 6.63
N GLU A 73 -8.17 18.42 7.56
CA GLU A 73 -8.32 18.14 8.98
C GLU A 73 -9.80 18.31 9.38
N GLY A 74 -10.39 17.29 10.00
CA GLY A 74 -11.80 17.26 10.41
C GLY A 74 -12.78 16.59 9.44
N GLU A 75 -12.38 16.20 8.22
CA GLU A 75 -13.27 15.44 7.33
C GLU A 75 -13.34 13.96 7.73
N LYS A 76 -14.56 13.46 8.00
CA LYS A 76 -14.79 12.04 8.29
C LYS A 76 -14.45 11.18 7.06
N PRO A 77 -13.72 10.07 7.22
CA PRO A 77 -13.53 9.11 6.13
C PRO A 77 -14.89 8.64 5.62
N ALA A 78 -15.05 8.58 4.30
CA ALA A 78 -16.08 7.68 3.75
C ALA A 78 -15.67 6.23 4.09
N LYS A 79 -16.63 5.36 4.43
CA LYS A 79 -16.42 3.92 4.71
C LYS A 79 -15.68 3.23 3.56
N GLY A 80 -14.34 3.24 3.59
CA GLY A 80 -13.51 2.47 2.68
C GLY A 80 -13.10 1.17 3.35
N LYS A 81 -13.02 0.11 2.55
CA LYS A 81 -12.78 -1.26 3.03
C LYS A 81 -11.31 -1.69 2.98
N GLY A 82 -10.44 -0.80 2.50
CA GLY A 82 -9.01 -1.09 2.30
C GLY A 82 -8.14 0.01 2.90
N TYR A 83 -6.84 -0.07 2.65
CA TYR A 83 -5.85 0.87 3.17
C TYR A 83 -4.86 1.30 2.08
N HIS A 84 -4.63 2.60 2.00
CA HIS A 84 -3.52 3.17 1.27
C HIS A 84 -2.31 3.26 2.20
N VAL A 85 -1.18 2.72 1.76
CA VAL A 85 0.07 2.74 2.52
C VAL A 85 1.17 3.42 1.74
N TRP A 86 1.94 4.27 2.41
CA TRP A 86 3.14 4.90 1.87
C TRP A 86 4.34 4.50 2.71
N HIS A 87 5.23 3.69 2.12
CA HIS A 87 6.54 3.39 2.67
C HIS A 87 7.55 4.41 2.15
N HIS A 88 8.07 5.24 3.04
CA HIS A 88 9.22 6.07 2.78
C HIS A 88 10.48 5.23 3.03
N ILE A 89 11.21 4.93 1.97
CA ILE A 89 12.42 4.11 2.02
C ILE A 89 13.64 4.93 1.63
N LEU A 90 14.78 4.59 2.21
CA LEU A 90 16.09 5.10 1.81
C LEU A 90 16.77 4.08 0.91
N VAL A 91 17.21 4.54 -0.24
CA VAL A 91 17.81 3.72 -1.29
C VAL A 91 19.13 4.35 -1.75
N PRO A 92 20.14 3.55 -2.16
CA PRO A 92 21.44 4.07 -2.57
C PRO A 92 21.44 4.64 -4.01
N HIS A 93 20.33 4.52 -4.72
CA HIS A 93 20.14 5.03 -6.09
C HIS A 93 18.66 5.33 -6.32
N GLN A 94 18.36 6.12 -7.35
CA GLN A 94 16.99 6.35 -7.76
C GLN A 94 16.40 5.07 -8.36
N LEU A 95 15.26 4.62 -7.84
CA LEU A 95 14.60 3.42 -8.35
C LEU A 95 13.92 3.69 -9.69
N ASP A 96 14.07 2.75 -10.62
CA ASP A 96 13.32 2.79 -11.87
C ASP A 96 11.83 2.40 -11.66
N ASP A 97 11.00 2.64 -12.68
CA ASP A 97 9.57 2.37 -12.60
C ASP A 97 9.25 0.88 -12.37
N LEU A 98 10.04 -0.04 -12.93
CA LEU A 98 9.84 -1.48 -12.77
C LEU A 98 10.29 -1.97 -11.40
N GLU A 99 11.34 -1.39 -10.83
CA GLU A 99 11.79 -1.66 -9.47
C GLU A 99 10.76 -1.19 -8.45
N LYS A 100 10.20 0.00 -8.64
CA LYS A 100 9.08 0.51 -7.83
C LYS A 100 7.88 -0.44 -7.91
N LEU A 101 7.51 -0.87 -9.12
CA LEU A 101 6.42 -1.81 -9.31
C LEU A 101 6.69 -3.18 -8.67
N LYS A 102 7.92 -3.70 -8.81
CA LYS A 102 8.34 -4.96 -8.19
C LYS A 102 8.21 -4.87 -6.67
N LEU A 103 8.63 -3.76 -6.05
CA LEU A 103 8.43 -3.54 -4.62
C LEU A 103 6.94 -3.49 -4.28
N GLN A 104 6.11 -2.78 -5.05
CA GLN A 104 4.66 -2.78 -4.81
C GLN A 104 4.07 -4.19 -4.78
N PHE A 105 4.45 -5.03 -5.76
CA PHE A 105 3.99 -6.40 -5.84
C PHE A 105 4.46 -7.25 -4.65
N LEU A 106 5.75 -7.18 -4.31
CA LEU A 106 6.33 -7.99 -3.23
C LEU A 106 5.86 -7.58 -1.83
N LEU A 107 5.54 -6.30 -1.65
CA LEU A 107 4.98 -5.78 -0.40
C LEU A 107 3.46 -6.01 -0.27
N GLY A 108 2.86 -6.75 -1.21
CA GLY A 108 1.48 -7.22 -1.12
C GLY A 108 0.42 -6.24 -1.62
N SER A 109 0.76 -5.36 -2.56
CA SER A 109 -0.26 -4.58 -3.29
C SER A 109 -1.14 -5.50 -4.16
N ASP A 110 -2.35 -5.05 -4.49
CA ASP A 110 -3.26 -5.77 -5.41
C ASP A 110 -2.56 -6.24 -6.71
N PRO A 111 -2.52 -7.56 -7.01
CA PRO A 111 -1.86 -8.09 -8.19
C PRO A 111 -2.44 -7.59 -9.52
N GLY A 112 -3.77 -7.41 -9.59
CA GLY A 112 -4.45 -6.92 -10.79
C GLY A 112 -3.97 -5.52 -11.16
N ARG A 113 -3.79 -4.66 -10.15
CA ARG A 113 -3.24 -3.33 -10.29
C ARG A 113 -1.76 -3.32 -10.63
N CYS A 114 -0.95 -4.18 -10.01
CA CYS A 114 0.44 -4.32 -10.40
C CYS A 114 0.56 -4.67 -11.90
N TRP A 115 -0.31 -5.55 -12.40
CA TRP A 115 -0.38 -5.88 -13.82
C TRP A 115 -0.77 -4.68 -14.70
N ILE A 116 -1.79 -3.91 -14.32
CA ILE A 116 -2.19 -2.71 -15.06
C ILE A 116 -1.05 -1.68 -15.08
N ASN A 117 -0.37 -1.48 -13.94
CA ASN A 117 0.75 -0.56 -13.81
C ASN A 117 1.94 -1.01 -14.67
N TYR A 118 2.25 -2.32 -14.73
CA TYR A 118 3.23 -2.87 -15.65
C TYR A 118 2.93 -2.49 -17.11
N LEU A 119 1.68 -2.67 -17.56
CA LEU A 119 1.27 -2.32 -18.92
C LEU A 119 1.39 -0.81 -19.20
N ARG A 120 1.16 0.04 -18.19
CA ARG A 120 1.35 1.50 -18.31
C ARG A 120 2.82 1.87 -18.45
N ILE A 121 3.70 1.28 -17.64
CA ILE A 121 5.16 1.47 -17.72
C ILE A 121 5.67 1.04 -19.10
N LYS A 122 5.24 -0.13 -19.59
CA LYS A 122 5.61 -0.62 -20.94
C LYS A 122 5.15 0.29 -22.07
N ARG A 123 4.12 1.11 -21.85
CA ARG A 123 3.63 2.11 -22.80
C ARG A 123 4.28 3.50 -22.63
N GLY A 124 5.22 3.66 -21.69
CA GLY A 124 5.86 4.94 -21.40
C GLY A 124 4.91 5.98 -20.79
N ILE A 125 3.86 5.54 -20.08
CA ILE A 125 2.93 6.46 -19.42
C ILE A 125 3.60 7.00 -18.15
N ASN A 126 3.92 8.30 -18.16
CA ASN A 126 4.37 9.02 -16.97
C ASN A 126 3.29 8.99 -15.89
N ASN A 127 3.70 9.01 -14.61
CA ASN A 127 2.78 8.92 -13.46
C ASN A 127 1.83 7.72 -13.57
N TRP A 128 2.38 6.54 -13.89
CA TRP A 128 1.63 5.31 -14.11
C TRP A 128 0.81 4.88 -12.89
N ASP A 129 1.23 5.24 -11.68
CA ASP A 129 0.57 4.92 -10.42
C ASP A 129 -0.60 5.87 -10.10
N LYS A 130 -1.68 5.75 -10.88
CA LYS A 130 -2.79 6.71 -10.90
C LYS A 130 -3.70 6.69 -9.67
N ILE A 131 -3.69 5.65 -8.84
CA ILE A 131 -4.68 5.50 -7.75
C ILE A 131 -4.37 6.41 -6.56
N PHE A 132 -3.09 6.72 -6.35
CA PHE A 132 -2.67 7.76 -5.43
C PHE A 132 -2.69 9.16 -6.06
N GLY A 133 -3.24 9.29 -7.26
CA GLY A 133 -3.59 10.56 -7.87
C GLY A 133 -4.91 11.08 -7.32
N TYR A 134 -5.22 12.36 -7.59
CA TYR A 134 -6.50 12.96 -7.23
C TYR A 134 -7.66 12.16 -7.84
N VAL A 135 -8.56 11.66 -6.99
CA VAL A 135 -9.83 11.06 -7.44
C VAL A 135 -10.76 12.20 -7.85
N LEU A 136 -10.76 12.54 -9.14
CA LEU A 136 -11.60 13.61 -9.67
C LEU A 136 -13.09 13.25 -9.71
N TRP A 137 -13.42 11.96 -9.77
CA TRP A 137 -14.81 11.50 -9.90
C TRP A 137 -14.99 10.06 -9.42
N ARG A 138 -16.12 9.78 -8.75
CA ARG A 138 -16.58 8.43 -8.42
C ARG A 138 -17.90 8.16 -9.11
N ARG A 139 -18.04 6.99 -9.75
CA ARG A 139 -19.29 6.58 -10.36
C ARG A 139 -20.35 6.38 -9.27
N PRO A 140 -21.54 7.00 -9.36
CA PRO A 140 -22.62 6.69 -8.45
C PRO A 140 -23.03 5.23 -8.59
N LEU A 141 -23.45 4.61 -7.49
CA LEU A 141 -23.91 3.23 -7.49
C LEU A 141 -25.16 3.10 -8.38
N PRO A 142 -25.25 2.05 -9.22
CA PRO A 142 -26.46 1.72 -9.96
C PRO A 142 -27.66 1.60 -9.02
N GLU A 143 -28.85 2.04 -9.45
CA GLU A 143 -30.06 2.04 -8.62
C GLU A 143 -30.37 0.65 -8.02
N GLN A 144 -30.21 -0.40 -8.83
CA GLN A 144 -30.37 -1.80 -8.39
C GLN A 144 -29.44 -2.18 -7.21
N CYS A 145 -28.25 -1.59 -7.14
CA CYS A 145 -27.26 -1.86 -6.09
C CYS A 145 -27.46 -0.99 -4.85
N GLN A 146 -28.24 0.09 -4.93
CA GLN A 146 -28.55 0.95 -3.78
C GLN A 146 -29.46 0.23 -2.76
N LYS A 147 -30.32 -0.67 -3.24
CA LYS A 147 -31.27 -1.46 -2.43
C LYS A 147 -30.91 -2.95 -2.32
N CYS A 148 -29.71 -3.34 -2.76
CA CYS A 148 -29.32 -4.75 -2.80
C CYS A 148 -29.19 -5.31 -1.37
N SER A 149 -30.00 -6.31 -1.03
CA SER A 149 -29.99 -6.97 0.28
C SER A 149 -28.64 -7.59 0.64
N LEU A 150 -27.95 -8.18 -0.34
CA LEU A 150 -26.59 -8.70 -0.16
C LEU A 150 -25.64 -7.60 0.30
N ARG A 151 -25.69 -6.42 -0.33
CA ARG A 151 -24.85 -5.28 0.05
C ARG A 151 -25.16 -4.83 1.47
N VAL A 152 -26.43 -4.65 1.79
CA VAL A 152 -26.89 -4.24 3.12
C VAL A 152 -26.43 -5.24 4.19
N ASN A 153 -26.55 -6.55 3.92
CA ASN A 153 -26.13 -7.58 4.87
C ASN A 153 -24.61 -7.61 5.04
N LEU A 154 -23.83 -7.47 3.96
CA LEU A 154 -22.37 -7.36 4.04
C LEU A 154 -21.91 -6.09 4.77
N GLU A 155 -22.66 -4.99 4.63
CA GLU A 155 -22.42 -3.75 5.38
C GLU A 155 -22.72 -3.94 6.88
N LYS A 156 -23.82 -4.62 7.23
CA LYS A 156 -24.16 -4.95 8.63
C LYS A 156 -23.14 -5.87 9.29
N ILE A 157 -22.71 -6.94 8.61
CA ILE A 157 -21.68 -7.86 9.11
C ILE A 157 -20.39 -7.08 9.40
N ALA A 158 -19.99 -6.18 8.50
CA ALA A 158 -18.81 -5.35 8.69
C ALA A 158 -18.96 -4.36 9.87
N GLU A 159 -20.17 -3.83 10.12
CA GLU A 159 -20.46 -2.95 11.26
C GLU A 159 -20.50 -3.68 12.60
N GLU A 160 -20.99 -4.92 12.62
CA GLU A 160 -21.04 -5.78 13.81
C GLU A 160 -19.63 -6.21 14.27
N GLU A 161 -18.69 -6.38 13.33
CA GLU A 161 -17.28 -6.70 13.63
C GLU A 161 -16.45 -5.48 14.11
N GLU A 162 -16.88 -4.25 13.83
CA GLU A 162 -16.21 -3.02 14.33
C GLU A 162 -16.49 -2.76 15.83
N VAL A 163 -17.39 -3.52 16.46
CA VAL A 163 -17.59 -3.50 17.91
C VAL A 163 -16.52 -4.40 18.56
N VAL A 164 -15.30 -3.88 18.63
CA VAL A 164 -14.26 -4.50 19.48
C VAL A 164 -14.81 -4.54 20.92
N PRO A 165 -14.82 -5.70 21.60
CA PRO A 165 -15.19 -5.73 23.01
C PRO A 165 -14.28 -4.78 23.78
N ASP A 166 -14.89 -3.91 24.57
CA ASP A 166 -14.23 -3.00 25.50
C ASP A 166 -13.28 -3.82 26.39
N GLU A 167 -11.98 -3.78 26.10
CA GLU A 167 -10.92 -4.30 26.98
C GLU A 167 -10.83 -3.36 28.19
N GLY A 168 -11.88 -3.41 29.02
CA GLY A 168 -12.20 -2.33 29.92
C GLY A 168 -13.20 -2.70 31.01
N GLN A 169 -13.19 -3.94 31.52
CA GLN A 169 -13.69 -4.17 32.88
C GLN A 169 -12.69 -4.98 33.72
N PRO A 170 -12.44 -4.53 34.97
CA PRO A 170 -11.27 -4.85 35.79
C PRO A 170 -11.16 -6.30 36.24
#